data_AF-A0A953AG52-F1
#
_entry.id   AF-A0A953AG52-F1
#
_cell.length_a   1.000
_cell.length_b   1.000
_cell.length_c   1.000
_cell.angle_alpha   90.00
_cell.angle_beta   90.00
_cell.angle_gamma   90.00
#
_symmetry.space_group_name_H-M   'P 1'
#
loop_
_entity.id
_entity.type
_entity.pdbx_description
1 polymer ?
#
loop_
_entity_poly.entity_id
_entity_poly.type
_entity_poly.pdbx_seq_one_letter_code
_entity_poly.pdbx_strand_id
1 'polypeptide(L)'
;MLLMREHTITQFLDEPQYSHPDKARVVIIPAPLEYTVSYLQGTRHGPQAILNASSQLELYDEELECCPLEEVGIYTRPALDYQGLDHASALKLTGEAVREVLERRQLPLLIGGEHSLSLQPIAVAREFFPDLTVVHIDAHGDLRAEYEGSPLSHACI
;
A
#
# COMPACT_ATOMS: atom_id res chain seq x y z
N MET A 1 30.64 -6.61 -17.49
CA MET A 1 29.28 -6.30 -17.96
C MET A 1 28.31 -6.82 -16.90
N LEU A 2 28.05 -6.03 -15.86
CA LEU A 2 27.07 -6.41 -14.82
C LEU A 2 25.69 -6.32 -15.46
N LEU A 3 25.01 -7.46 -15.56
CA LEU A 3 23.59 -7.52 -15.85
C LEU A 3 22.86 -6.74 -14.73
N MET A 4 22.31 -5.58 -15.06
CA MET A 4 21.28 -4.97 -14.25
C MET A 4 20.14 -5.97 -14.17
N ARG A 5 19.88 -6.50 -12.97
CA ARG A 5 18.68 -7.31 -12.72
C ARG A 5 17.51 -6.37 -12.98
N GLU A 6 16.74 -6.64 -14.03
CA GLU A 6 15.38 -6.11 -14.13
C GLU A 6 14.69 -6.50 -12.82
N HIS A 7 14.32 -5.51 -12.01
CA HIS A 7 13.56 -5.76 -10.80
C HIS A 7 12.21 -6.32 -11.22
N THR A 8 12.11 -7.65 -11.29
CA THR A 8 10.86 -8.35 -11.52
C THR A 8 9.90 -7.94 -10.41
N ILE A 9 8.83 -7.23 -10.78
CA ILE A 9 7.76 -6.87 -9.87
C ILE A 9 7.18 -8.18 -9.33
N THR A 10 7.21 -8.39 -8.01
CA THR A 10 6.56 -9.55 -7.41
C THR A 10 5.06 -9.31 -7.43
N GLN A 11 4.36 -10.02 -8.31
CA GLN A 11 2.91 -9.97 -8.41
C GLN A 11 2.27 -10.66 -7.21
N PHE A 12 1.30 -10.01 -6.58
CA PHE A 12 0.51 -10.62 -5.51
C PHE A 12 -0.30 -11.81 -6.05
N LEU A 13 -0.29 -12.94 -5.32
CA LEU A 13 -0.80 -14.27 -5.70
C LEU A 13 -0.07 -14.95 -6.87
N ASP A 14 0.88 -14.30 -7.55
CA ASP A 14 1.63 -14.84 -8.70
C ASP A 14 0.75 -15.37 -9.87
N GLU A 15 -0.40 -14.72 -10.11
CA GLU A 15 -1.38 -15.10 -11.14
C GLU A 15 -1.41 -14.09 -12.31
N PRO A 16 -0.53 -14.24 -13.33
CA PRO A 16 -0.35 -13.23 -14.38
C PRO A 16 -1.56 -13.06 -15.31
N GLN A 17 -2.43 -14.07 -15.39
CA GLN A 17 -3.65 -14.03 -16.21
C GLN A 17 -4.66 -12.98 -15.72
N TYR A 18 -4.66 -12.66 -14.42
CA TYR A 18 -5.62 -11.73 -13.79
C TYR A 18 -4.98 -10.42 -13.34
N SER A 19 -3.74 -10.12 -13.80
CA SER A 19 -2.94 -9.00 -13.29
C SER A 19 -2.74 -7.85 -14.28
N HIS A 20 -3.57 -7.75 -15.33
CA HIS A 20 -3.41 -6.69 -16.32
C HIS A 20 -3.77 -5.32 -15.74
N PRO A 21 -2.90 -4.29 -15.84
CA PRO A 21 -3.07 -3.01 -15.15
C PRO A 21 -4.37 -2.28 -15.49
N ASP A 22 -4.85 -2.36 -16.74
CA ASP A 22 -6.10 -1.70 -17.14
C ASP A 22 -7.37 -2.54 -16.90
N LYS A 23 -7.23 -3.81 -16.52
CA LYS A 23 -8.38 -4.72 -16.30
C LYS A 23 -8.61 -5.03 -14.82
N ALA A 24 -7.54 -5.06 -14.02
CA ALA A 24 -7.65 -5.31 -12.60
C ALA A 24 -8.49 -4.23 -11.92
N ARG A 25 -9.39 -4.63 -11.03
CA ARG A 25 -10.20 -3.69 -10.23
C ARG A 25 -9.49 -3.30 -8.95
N VAL A 26 -8.53 -4.10 -8.49
CA VAL A 26 -7.68 -3.79 -7.32
C VAL A 26 -6.25 -3.56 -7.77
N VAL A 27 -5.65 -2.50 -7.26
CA VAL A 27 -4.25 -2.16 -7.53
C VAL A 27 -3.48 -2.12 -6.23
N ILE A 28 -2.53 -3.04 -6.07
CA ILE A 28 -1.63 -3.09 -4.93
C ILE A 28 -0.51 -2.06 -5.12
N ILE A 29 -0.33 -1.22 -4.11
CA ILE A 29 0.72 -0.20 -4.04
C ILE A 29 1.69 -0.60 -2.93
N PRO A 30 2.88 -1.13 -3.26
CA PRO A 30 3.90 -1.42 -2.26
C PRO A 30 4.59 -0.12 -1.81
N ALA A 31 4.50 0.19 -0.52
CA ALA A 31 4.98 1.44 0.07
C ALA A 31 5.98 1.15 1.21
N PRO A 32 7.27 0.92 0.90
CA PRO A 32 8.29 0.54 1.89
C PRO A 32 8.80 1.73 2.73
N LEU A 33 7.90 2.48 3.37
CA LEU A 33 8.22 3.67 4.17
C LEU A 33 8.70 3.28 5.58
N GLU A 34 9.77 3.91 6.04
CA GLU A 34 10.24 3.84 7.43
C GLU A 34 11.01 5.13 7.77
N TYR A 35 10.36 6.04 8.51
CA TYR A 35 10.90 7.35 8.90
C TYR A 35 10.76 7.62 10.40
N THR A 36 9.66 7.17 11.01
CA THR A 36 9.22 7.60 12.32
C THR A 36 9.07 6.48 13.33
N VAL A 37 9.35 5.22 12.96
CA VAL A 37 9.32 4.06 13.89
C VAL A 37 10.06 4.35 15.20
N SER A 38 9.42 4.04 16.33
CA SER A 38 9.90 4.44 17.67
C SER A 38 10.63 3.34 18.45
N TYR A 39 10.38 2.05 18.16
CA TYR A 39 11.01 0.93 18.89
C TYR A 39 11.83 0.01 17.99
N LEU A 40 11.19 -0.73 17.08
CA LEU A 40 11.86 -1.64 16.16
C LEU A 40 11.80 -1.10 14.73
N GLN A 41 12.86 -1.40 13.96
CA GLN A 41 12.97 -1.12 12.54
C GLN A 41 12.64 -2.36 11.70
N GLY A 42 12.46 -2.18 10.39
CA GLY A 42 12.25 -3.24 9.41
C GLY A 42 10.92 -3.17 8.66
N THR A 43 10.06 -2.21 8.99
CA THR A 43 8.75 -2.00 8.35
C THR A 43 8.88 -1.78 6.83
N ARG A 44 9.96 -1.15 6.36
CA ARG A 44 10.31 -1.04 4.93
C ARG A 44 10.38 -2.38 4.18
N HIS A 45 10.59 -3.50 4.89
CA HIS A 45 10.62 -4.83 4.29
C HIS A 45 9.24 -5.51 4.23
N GLY A 46 8.24 -4.96 4.94
CA GLY A 46 6.87 -5.46 5.01
C GLY A 46 6.21 -5.68 3.64
N PRO A 47 6.24 -4.70 2.72
CA PRO A 47 5.59 -4.85 1.41
C PRO A 47 6.10 -6.07 0.64
N GLN A 48 7.42 -6.24 0.56
CA GLN A 48 8.00 -7.39 -0.15
C GLN A 48 7.73 -8.71 0.57
N ALA A 49 7.73 -8.72 1.91
CA ALA A 49 7.40 -9.91 2.68
C ALA A 49 5.97 -10.39 2.42
N ILE A 50 5.01 -9.46 2.36
CA ILE A 50 3.61 -9.75 2.02
C ILE A 50 3.51 -10.31 0.60
N LEU A 51 4.15 -9.67 -0.38
CA LEU A 51 4.14 -10.14 -1.78
C LEU A 51 4.71 -11.56 -1.89
N ASN A 52 5.84 -11.84 -1.24
CA ASN A 52 6.46 -13.17 -1.25
C ASN A 52 5.57 -14.24 -0.58
N ALA A 53 4.87 -13.89 0.50
CA ALA A 53 3.98 -14.82 1.19
C ALA A 53 2.68 -15.08 0.43
N SER A 54 2.22 -14.12 -0.39
CA SER A 54 0.90 -14.15 -1.02
C SER A 54 0.68 -15.36 -1.94
N SER A 55 1.72 -15.89 -2.59
CA SER A 55 1.61 -17.05 -3.48
C SER A 55 1.25 -18.36 -2.78
N GLN A 56 1.21 -18.36 -1.44
CA GLN A 56 0.80 -19.52 -0.65
C GLN A 56 -0.71 -19.55 -0.34
N LEU A 57 -1.47 -18.54 -0.78
CA LEU A 57 -2.92 -18.49 -0.59
C LEU A 57 -3.64 -19.30 -1.68
N GLU A 58 -4.68 -20.02 -1.27
CA GLU A 58 -5.65 -20.61 -2.19
C GLU A 58 -6.48 -19.50 -2.88
N LEU A 59 -6.81 -19.72 -4.17
CA LEU A 59 -7.59 -18.75 -4.95
C LEU A 59 -9.10 -18.86 -4.74
N TYR A 60 -9.57 -20.02 -4.28
CA TYR A 60 -10.98 -20.28 -4.03
C TYR A 60 -11.34 -19.85 -2.61
N ASP A 61 -12.40 -19.06 -2.50
CA ASP A 61 -12.96 -18.62 -1.23
C ASP A 61 -14.19 -19.47 -0.89
N GLU A 62 -14.16 -20.14 0.27
CA GLU A 62 -15.25 -21.02 0.70
C GLU A 62 -16.52 -20.27 1.13
N GLU A 63 -16.40 -19.04 1.64
CA GLU A 63 -17.54 -18.25 2.09
C GLU A 63 -18.27 -17.61 0.91
N LEU A 64 -17.53 -17.19 -0.12
CA LEU A 64 -18.07 -16.62 -1.36
C LEU A 64 -18.43 -17.68 -2.41
N GLU A 65 -18.00 -18.92 -2.21
CA GLU A 65 -18.16 -20.06 -3.13
C GLU A 65 -17.65 -19.76 -4.56
N CYS A 66 -16.56 -19.00 -4.69
CA CYS A 66 -15.99 -18.61 -5.98
C CYS A 66 -14.47 -18.35 -5.91
N CYS A 67 -13.86 -18.05 -7.06
CA CYS A 67 -12.50 -17.53 -7.15
C CYS A 67 -12.56 -16.02 -7.41
N PRO A 68 -12.51 -15.13 -6.39
CA PRO A 68 -12.73 -13.69 -6.58
C PRO A 68 -11.75 -13.03 -7.56
N LEU A 69 -10.54 -13.60 -7.66
CA LEU A 69 -9.50 -13.12 -8.55
C LEU A 69 -9.92 -13.14 -10.02
N GLU A 70 -10.75 -14.11 -10.43
CA GLU A 70 -11.20 -14.24 -11.83
C GLU A 70 -12.09 -13.05 -12.26
N GLU A 71 -12.91 -12.55 -11.34
CA GLU A 71 -13.84 -11.45 -11.59
C GLU A 71 -13.22 -10.07 -11.31
N VAL A 72 -12.39 -9.98 -10.28
CA VAL A 72 -11.88 -8.70 -9.78
C VAL A 72 -10.55 -8.35 -10.43
N GLY A 73 -9.62 -9.30 -10.52
CA GLY A 73 -8.24 -9.06 -10.94
C GLY A 73 -7.45 -8.16 -9.97
N ILE A 74 -6.17 -8.48 -9.80
CA ILE A 74 -5.26 -7.74 -8.91
C ILE A 74 -4.00 -7.40 -9.69
N TYR A 75 -3.67 -6.12 -9.80
CA TYR A 75 -2.41 -5.67 -10.37
C TYR A 75 -1.47 -5.15 -9.27
N THR A 76 -0.25 -5.68 -9.20
CA THR A 76 0.79 -5.12 -8.32
C THR A 76 1.66 -4.14 -9.09
N ARG A 77 1.73 -2.91 -8.61
CA ARG A 77 2.60 -1.87 -9.16
C ARG A 77 4.06 -2.08 -8.74
N PRO A 78 5.05 -1.47 -9.42
CA PRO A 78 6.36 -1.26 -8.84
C PRO A 78 6.25 -0.60 -7.45
N ALA A 79 7.14 -0.98 -6.54
CA ALA A 79 7.21 -0.36 -5.23
C ALA A 79 7.52 1.14 -5.35
N LEU A 80 6.93 1.95 -4.47
CA LEU A 80 7.24 3.37 -4.38
C LEU A 80 8.69 3.57 -3.95
N ASP A 81 9.41 4.44 -4.65
CA ASP A 81 10.79 4.79 -4.34
C ASP A 81 10.84 6.08 -3.51
N TYR A 82 11.23 5.94 -2.25
CA TYR A 82 11.38 7.06 -1.32
C TYR A 82 12.82 7.56 -1.21
N GLN A 83 13.77 7.03 -2.00
CA GLN A 83 15.17 7.42 -1.91
C GLN A 83 15.36 8.93 -2.15
N GLY A 84 16.03 9.58 -1.20
CA GLY A 84 16.33 11.01 -1.28
C GLY A 84 15.16 11.94 -0.99
N LEU A 85 13.98 11.41 -0.61
CA LEU A 85 12.84 12.22 -0.19
C LEU A 85 12.88 12.49 1.31
N ASP A 86 12.40 13.67 1.71
CA ASP A 86 12.00 13.89 3.10
C ASP A 86 10.66 13.21 3.39
N HIS A 87 10.29 13.14 4.67
CA HIS A 87 9.09 12.41 5.08
C HIS A 87 7.82 12.99 4.45
N ALA A 88 7.67 14.32 4.43
CA ALA A 88 6.52 14.98 3.84
C ALA A 88 6.38 14.69 2.33
N SER A 89 7.48 14.71 1.59
CA SER A 89 7.50 14.39 0.17
C SER A 89 7.20 12.92 -0.09
N ALA A 90 7.70 12.01 0.76
CA ALA A 90 7.39 10.58 0.67
C ALA A 90 5.89 10.30 0.92
N LEU A 91 5.29 10.97 1.91
CA LEU A 91 3.84 10.89 2.13
C LEU A 91 3.06 11.45 0.93
N LYS A 92 3.48 12.59 0.37
CA LYS A 92 2.84 13.18 -0.82
C LYS A 92 2.89 12.23 -2.02
N LEU A 93 4.05 11.62 -2.28
CA LEU A 93 4.22 10.60 -3.33
C LEU A 93 3.23 9.43 -3.13
N THR A 94 3.05 8.99 -1.88
CA THR A 94 2.10 7.93 -1.54
C THR A 94 0.66 8.34 -1.87
N GLY A 95 0.26 9.56 -1.51
CA GLY A 95 -1.05 10.10 -1.85
C GLY A 95 -1.26 10.21 -3.36
N GLU A 96 -0.27 10.67 -4.11
CA GLU A 96 -0.31 10.74 -5.58
C GLU A 96 -0.50 9.36 -6.21
N ALA A 97 0.21 8.34 -5.73
CA ALA A 97 0.04 6.96 -6.16
C ALA A 97 -1.38 6.42 -5.92
N VAL A 98 -2.02 6.79 -4.80
CA VAL A 98 -3.41 6.45 -4.50
C VAL A 98 -4.38 7.20 -5.42
N ARG A 99 -4.13 8.48 -5.68
CA ARG A 99 -4.93 9.30 -6.61
C ARG A 99 -4.96 8.70 -8.00
N GLU A 100 -3.80 8.33 -8.55
CA GLU A 100 -3.69 7.73 -9.89
C GLU A 100 -4.59 6.49 -10.05
N VAL A 101 -4.70 5.67 -9.00
CA VAL A 101 -5.54 4.47 -8.98
C VAL A 101 -7.03 4.84 -8.91
N LEU A 102 -7.39 5.79 -8.04
CA LEU A 102 -8.77 6.25 -7.89
C LEU A 102 -9.30 6.97 -9.14
N GLU A 103 -8.46 7.75 -9.83
CA GLU A 103 -8.81 8.41 -11.11
C GLU A 103 -9.16 7.40 -12.20
N ARG A 104 -8.55 6.21 -12.16
CA ARG A 104 -8.87 5.07 -13.03
C ARG A 104 -10.08 4.26 -12.58
N ARG A 105 -10.76 4.68 -11.50
CA ARG A 105 -11.88 3.98 -10.86
C ARG A 105 -11.52 2.58 -10.37
N GLN A 106 -10.25 2.39 -9.99
CA GLN A 106 -9.75 1.16 -9.39
C GLN A 106 -9.67 1.34 -7.86
N LEU A 107 -9.68 0.23 -7.13
CA LEU A 107 -9.51 0.21 -5.68
C LEU A 107 -8.01 0.18 -5.32
N PRO A 108 -7.46 1.23 -4.68
CA PRO A 108 -6.09 1.19 -4.16
C PRO A 108 -6.01 0.29 -2.92
N LEU A 109 -5.07 -0.65 -2.94
CA LEU A 109 -4.69 -1.46 -1.77
C LEU A 109 -3.22 -1.16 -1.43
N LEU A 110 -3.01 -0.27 -0.46
CA LEU A 110 -1.68 0.09 0.00
C LEU A 110 -1.15 -0.98 0.96
N ILE A 111 0.00 -1.57 0.66
CA ILE A 111 0.74 -2.42 1.61
C ILE A 111 1.96 -1.63 2.07
N GLY A 112 1.92 -1.24 3.33
CA GLY A 112 2.84 -0.26 3.89
C GLY A 112 4.08 -0.85 4.54
N GLY A 113 4.93 0.07 4.97
CA GLY A 113 5.79 -0.08 6.13
C GLY A 113 5.10 0.52 7.35
N GLU A 114 5.53 1.70 7.78
CA GLU A 114 5.01 2.35 9.00
C GLU A 114 3.64 3.05 8.84
N HIS A 115 2.99 3.38 9.97
CA HIS A 115 1.60 3.86 9.99
C HIS A 115 1.42 5.30 9.47
N SER A 116 2.46 6.13 9.47
CA SER A 116 2.39 7.53 8.96
C SER A 116 1.94 7.59 7.49
N LEU A 117 2.15 6.50 6.76
CA LEU A 117 1.67 6.30 5.39
C LEU A 117 0.17 6.56 5.22
N SER A 118 -0.66 6.37 6.23
CA SER A 118 -2.12 6.49 6.13
C SER A 118 -2.60 7.93 5.86
N LEU A 119 -1.84 8.94 6.29
CA LEU A 119 -2.25 10.35 6.27
C LEU A 119 -2.68 10.84 4.87
N GLN A 120 -1.80 10.69 3.87
CA GLN A 120 -2.05 11.20 2.52
C GLN A 120 -3.05 10.36 1.72
N PRO A 121 -3.00 9.01 1.74
CA PRO A 121 -4.04 8.15 1.19
C PRO A 121 -5.45 8.48 1.68
N ILE A 122 -5.64 8.70 3.00
CA ILE A 122 -6.94 9.05 3.56
C ILE A 122 -7.38 10.44 3.08
N ALA A 123 -6.46 11.43 3.12
CA ALA A 123 -6.73 12.78 2.64
C ALA A 123 -7.17 12.77 1.16
N VAL A 124 -6.46 12.02 0.31
CA VAL A 124 -6.78 11.85 -1.11
C VAL A 124 -8.11 11.12 -1.28
N ALA A 125 -8.33 10.00 -0.58
CA ALA A 125 -9.56 9.23 -0.70
C ALA A 125 -10.80 10.06 -0.35
N ARG A 126 -10.71 10.96 0.64
CA ARG A 126 -11.79 11.87 1.02
C ARG A 126 -12.21 12.82 -0.13
N GLU A 127 -11.31 13.16 -1.03
CA GLU A 127 -11.65 13.98 -2.21
C GLU A 127 -12.55 13.23 -3.20
N PHE A 128 -12.40 11.90 -3.29
CA PHE A 128 -13.23 11.03 -4.13
C PHE A 128 -14.50 10.57 -3.39
N PHE A 129 -14.45 10.50 -2.07
CA PHE A 129 -15.53 10.03 -1.20
C PHE A 129 -15.78 11.05 -0.07
N PRO A 130 -16.65 12.05 -0.27
CA PRO A 130 -16.88 13.12 0.71
C PRO A 130 -17.34 12.62 2.08
N ASP A 131 -18.09 11.51 2.11
CA ASP A 131 -18.61 10.87 3.33
C ASP A 131 -17.72 9.69 3.80
N LEU A 132 -16.41 9.74 3.52
CA LEU A 132 -15.46 8.69 3.89
C LEU A 132 -15.50 8.41 5.40
N THR A 133 -15.65 7.13 5.75
CA THR A 133 -15.50 6.62 7.11
C THR A 133 -14.21 5.81 7.21
N VAL A 134 -13.43 6.05 8.26
CA VAL A 134 -12.21 5.29 8.55
C VAL A 134 -12.51 4.26 9.64
N VAL A 135 -12.24 2.98 9.34
CA VAL A 135 -12.23 1.90 10.33
C VAL A 135 -10.78 1.63 10.69
N HIS A 136 -10.41 1.93 11.93
CA HIS A 136 -9.04 1.80 12.43
C HIS A 136 -8.94 0.63 13.40
N ILE A 137 -8.17 -0.39 13.01
CA ILE A 137 -7.90 -1.58 13.83
C ILE A 137 -6.41 -1.56 14.18
N ASP A 138 -6.10 -1.13 15.39
CA ASP A 138 -4.73 -1.06 15.90
C ASP A 138 -4.76 -1.21 17.43
N ALA A 139 -3.64 -1.68 18.00
CA ALA A 139 -3.44 -1.67 19.44
C ALA A 139 -3.25 -0.24 19.98
N HIS A 140 -2.84 0.71 19.12
CA HIS A 140 -2.60 2.10 19.47
C HIS A 140 -3.59 3.02 18.76
N GLY A 141 -4.06 4.04 19.46
CA GLY A 141 -4.97 5.02 18.85
C GLY A 141 -4.29 5.89 17.78
N ASP A 142 -2.98 6.13 17.89
CA ASP A 142 -2.22 6.97 16.97
C ASP A 142 -2.81 8.37 16.71
N LEU A 143 -3.64 8.90 17.62
CA LEU A 143 -4.29 10.22 17.48
C LEU A 143 -3.55 11.34 18.22
N ARG A 144 -2.22 11.24 18.39
CA ARG A 144 -1.47 12.32 19.06
C ARG A 144 -1.39 13.53 18.13
N ALA A 145 -1.34 14.72 18.73
CA ALA A 145 -1.10 15.94 17.96
C ALA A 145 0.35 16.02 17.43
N GLU A 146 1.29 15.48 18.21
CA GLU A 146 2.71 15.44 17.90
C GLU A 146 3.37 14.28 18.65
N TYR A 147 4.40 13.69 18.05
CA TYR A 147 5.26 12.70 18.70
C TYR A 147 6.72 12.93 18.28
N GLU A 148 7.62 12.96 19.25
CA GLU A 148 9.06 13.22 19.05
C GLU A 148 9.38 14.46 18.19
N GLY A 149 8.57 15.52 18.32
CA GLY A 149 8.80 16.77 17.59
C GLY A 149 8.18 16.84 16.20
N SER A 150 7.44 15.80 15.76
CA SER A 150 6.81 15.75 14.44
C SER A 150 5.30 15.48 14.54
N PRO A 151 4.45 16.27 13.87
CA PRO A 151 3.05 15.93 13.65
C PRO A 151 2.87 14.92 12.50
N LEU A 152 3.91 14.72 11.68
CA LEU A 152 3.96 13.67 10.66
C LEU A 152 4.65 12.48 11.29
N SER A 153 3.93 11.69 12.08
CA SER A 153 4.48 10.54 12.78
C SER A 153 3.51 9.37 12.71
N HIS A 154 4.01 8.14 12.78
CA HIS A 154 3.16 6.95 12.87
C HIS A 154 2.18 7.00 14.04
N ALA A 155 2.47 7.80 15.06
CA ALA A 155 1.64 8.00 16.24
C ALA A 155 0.63 9.17 16.13
N CYS A 156 0.52 9.81 14.95
CA CYS A 156 -0.24 11.04 14.68
C CYS A 156 -1.01 10.95 13.33
N ILE A 157 -2.02 10.10 13.25
CA ILE A 157 -2.81 9.78 12.04
C ILE A 157 -4.15 10.51 12.04
#